data_AF-A0A967QK94-F1
#
_entry.id   AF-A0A967QK94-F1
#
_cell.length_a   1.000
_cell.length_b   1.000
_cell.length_c   1.000
_cell.angle_alpha   90.00
_cell.angle_beta   90.00
_cell.angle_gamma   90.00
#
_symmetry.space_group_name_H-M   'P 1'
#
loop_
_entity.id
_entity.type
_entity.pdbx_description
1 polymer ?
#
loop_
_entity_poly.entity_id
_entity_poly.type
_entity_poly.pdbx_seq_one_letter_code
_entity_poly.pdbx_strand_id
1 'polypeptide(L)' 'MHPVRSTRRSTVLAAGLVALTCLAGPVSPVANAQPAPFELDRPFPDVVLPALGGAEPMSIADFRGQKVVLHVFASW' A
#
# COMPACT_ATOMS: atom_id res chain seq x y z
N MET A 1 58.90 -28.50 33.71
CA MET A 1 57.74 -29.42 33.67
C MET A 1 56.54 -28.65 34.20
N HIS A 2 55.60 -28.31 33.31
CA HIS A 2 54.49 -27.38 33.54
C HIS A 2 53.26 -28.09 34.14
N PRO A 3 52.42 -27.40 34.94
CA PRO A 3 51.27 -28.01 35.62
C PRO A 3 50.10 -28.34 34.69
N VAL A 4 49.42 -29.44 35.02
CA VAL A 4 48.19 -29.96 34.42
C VAL A 4 47.02 -28.99 34.68
N ARG A 5 46.32 -28.57 33.62
CA ARG A 5 45.21 -27.62 33.67
C ARG A 5 43.97 -28.23 34.31
N SER A 6 43.49 -27.55 35.35
CA SER A 6 42.27 -27.82 36.12
C SER A 6 40.99 -27.45 35.35
N THR A 7 40.03 -28.37 35.46
CA THR A 7 38.57 -28.27 35.35
C THR A 7 37.95 -26.87 35.36
N ARG A 8 37.22 -26.52 34.29
CA ARG A 8 36.01 -25.67 34.37
C ARG A 8 35.00 -26.07 33.30
N ARG A 9 33.97 -26.82 33.70
CA ARG A 9 32.69 -26.86 32.99
C ARG A 9 31.74 -25.98 33.79
N SER A 10 31.58 -24.74 33.36
CA SER A 10 30.59 -23.82 33.93
C SER A 10 29.41 -23.74 32.97
N THR A 11 28.40 -24.56 33.24
CA THR A 11 27.08 -24.45 32.62
C THR A 11 26.34 -23.34 33.35
N VAL A 12 26.22 -22.15 32.74
CA VAL A 12 25.34 -21.10 33.26
C VAL A 12 24.09 -21.09 32.38
N LEU A 13 22.98 -21.56 32.97
CA LEU A 13 21.63 -21.37 32.46
C LEU A 13 21.34 -19.88 32.33
N ALA A 14 21.04 -19.42 31.11
CA ALA A 14 20.39 -18.14 30.87
C ALA A 14 18.93 -18.42 30.46
N ALA A 15 18.05 -18.49 31.45
CA ALA A 15 16.60 -18.56 31.24
C ALA A 15 15.96 -17.40 31.99
N GLY A 16 15.42 -16.43 31.26
CA GLY A 16 14.50 -15.45 31.83
C GLY A 16 14.69 -14.03 31.32
N LEU A 17 14.14 -13.74 30.14
CA LEU A 17 13.40 -12.48 29.89
C LEU A 17 12.70 -12.53 28.51
N VAL A 18 11.64 -13.35 28.39
CA VAL A 18 10.77 -13.34 27.20
C VAL A 18 9.33 -13.26 27.69
N ALA A 19 8.77 -12.05 27.79
CA ALA A 19 7.32 -11.83 27.78
C ALA A 19 6.97 -10.35 27.99
N LEU A 20 7.14 -9.47 26.99
CA LEU A 20 6.28 -8.26 26.88
C LEU A 20 6.37 -7.51 25.53
N THR A 21 6.17 -8.16 24.38
CA THR A 21 6.21 -7.47 23.07
C THR A 21 4.98 -7.68 22.17
N CYS A 22 3.94 -8.40 22.61
CA CYS A 22 2.93 -8.94 21.67
C CYS A 22 1.64 -8.12 21.45
N LEU A 23 1.55 -6.85 21.86
CA LEU A 23 0.30 -6.06 21.62
C LEU A 23 0.37 -5.06 20.46
N ALA A 24 1.50 -4.94 19.76
CA ALA A 24 1.59 -4.13 18.54
C ALA A 24 1.14 -4.96 17.32
N GLY A 25 -0.17 -5.10 17.14
CA GLY A 25 -0.73 -5.61 15.89
C GLY A 25 -0.40 -4.67 14.71
N PRO A 26 -0.33 -5.17 13.47
CA PRO A 26 -0.09 -4.33 12.31
C PRO A 26 -1.24 -3.33 12.17
N VAL A 27 -0.91 -2.04 12.29
CA VAL A 27 -1.84 -0.96 11.97
C VAL A 27 -1.92 -0.91 10.45
N SER A 28 -3.02 -1.40 9.87
CA SER A 28 -3.25 -1.22 8.44
C SER A 28 -3.33 0.27 8.15
N PRO A 29 -2.63 0.78 7.12
CA PRO A 29 -2.77 2.17 6.73
C PRO A 29 -4.23 2.41 6.33
N VAL A 30 -4.87 3.38 6.96
CA VAL A 30 -6.17 3.86 6.51
C VAL A 30 -5.93 4.57 5.18
N ALA A 31 -6.41 3.97 4.09
CA ALA A 31 -6.37 4.61 2.78
C ALA A 31 -7.23 5.87 2.84
N ASN A 32 -6.58 7.04 2.79
CA ASN A 32 -7.27 8.31 2.63
C ASN A 32 -7.69 8.43 1.17
N ALA A 33 -8.95 8.12 0.87
CA ALA A 33 -9.52 8.42 -0.43
C ALA A 33 -9.49 9.94 -0.64
N GLN A 34 -8.71 10.41 -1.61
CA GLN A 34 -8.79 11.79 -2.04
C GLN A 34 -10.19 12.02 -2.64
N PRO A 35 -10.81 13.20 -2.39
CA PRO A 35 -12.07 13.54 -3.04
C PRO A 35 -11.97 13.37 -4.56
N ALA A 36 -13.02 12.83 -5.17
CA ALA A 36 -13.10 12.77 -6.62
C ALA A 36 -12.98 14.21 -7.18
N PRO A 37 -12.22 14.44 -8.27
CA PRO A 37 -11.97 15.78 -8.79
C PRO A 37 -13.17 16.39 -9.53
N PHE A 38 -14.39 15.89 -9.31
CA PHE A 38 -15.61 16.31 -9.97
C PHE A 38 -16.79 16.30 -8.99
N GLU A 39 -17.71 17.25 -9.18
CA GLU A 39 -18.89 17.45 -8.36
C GLU A 39 -20.16 17.27 -9.19
N LEU A 40 -21.27 16.94 -8.53
CA LEU A 40 -22.59 16.92 -9.15
C LEU A 40 -22.99 18.33 -9.61
N ASP A 41 -23.79 18.39 -10.67
CA ASP A 41 -24.32 19.63 -11.27
C ASP A 41 -23.25 20.64 -11.75
N ARG A 42 -21.98 20.23 -11.78
CA ARG A 42 -20.89 20.97 -12.42
C ARG A 42 -20.52 20.34 -13.75
N PRO A 43 -20.05 21.12 -14.73
CA PRO A 43 -19.47 20.55 -15.94
C PRO A 43 -18.35 19.58 -15.57
N PHE A 44 -18.44 18.35 -16.07
CA PHE A 44 -17.37 17.37 -15.92
C PHE A 44 -16.08 17.91 -16.59
N PRO A 45 -14.90 17.76 -15.95
CA PRO A 45 -13.64 18.29 -16.46
C PRO A 45 -13.29 17.71 -17.83
N ASP A 46 -12.55 18.49 -18.62
CA ASP A 46 -12.02 18.03 -19.90
C ASP A 46 -10.76 17.21 -19.68
N VAL A 47 -10.96 15.93 -19.35
CA VAL A 47 -9.87 14.95 -19.16
C VAL A 47 -9.60 14.19 -20.44
N VAL A 48 -8.31 14.03 -20.73
CA VAL A 48 -7.81 13.17 -21.80
C VAL A 48 -7.41 11.83 -21.20
N LEU A 49 -7.96 10.75 -21.76
CA LEU A 49 -7.75 9.39 -21.31
C LEU A 49 -6.93 8.61 -22.36
N PRO A 50 -6.03 7.72 -21.92
CA PRO A 50 -5.34 6.83 -22.84
C PRO A 50 -6.34 5.90 -23.53
N ALA A 51 -6.12 5.62 -24.81
CA ALA A 51 -6.87 4.61 -25.53
C ALA A 51 -6.17 3.25 -25.50
N LEU A 52 -6.94 2.18 -25.65
CA LEU A 52 -6.42 0.82 -25.70
C LEU A 52 -5.72 0.56 -27.06
N GLY A 53 -4.70 -0.30 -27.05
CA GLY A 53 -4.10 -0.83 -28.27
C GLY A 53 -3.26 0.16 -29.08
N GLY A 54 -2.77 1.24 -28.47
CA GLY A 54 -1.93 2.24 -29.16
C GLY A 54 -2.71 3.21 -30.04
N ALA A 55 -4.04 3.25 -29.90
CA ALA A 55 -4.85 4.30 -30.50
C ALA A 55 -4.54 5.68 -29.89
N GLU A 56 -4.97 6.73 -30.58
CA GLU A 56 -4.83 8.10 -30.09
C GLU A 56 -5.59 8.29 -28.77
N PRO A 57 -5.04 9.05 -27.81
CA PRO A 57 -5.75 9.45 -26.61
C PRO A 57 -7.09 10.12 -26.94
N MET A 58 -8.10 9.92 -26.09
CA MET A 58 -9.44 10.47 -26.30
C MET A 58 -9.78 11.50 -25.23
N SER A 59 -10.45 12.59 -25.61
CA SER A 59 -10.97 13.57 -24.66
C SER A 59 -12.43 13.28 -24.31
N ILE A 60 -12.82 13.54 -23.06
CA ILE A 60 -14.25 13.54 -22.67
C ILE A 60 -15.03 14.65 -23.40
N ALA A 61 -14.38 15.75 -23.79
CA ALA A 61 -15.03 16.81 -24.56
C ALA A 61 -15.50 16.35 -25.96
N ASP A 62 -14.89 15.31 -26.53
CA ASP A 62 -15.31 14.74 -27.82
C ASP A 62 -16.73 14.13 -27.75
N PHE A 63 -17.22 13.83 -26.54
CA PHE A 63 -18.52 13.21 -26.29
C PHE A 63 -19.58 14.19 -25.76
N ARG A 64 -19.37 15.50 -25.87
CA ARG A 64 -20.36 16.51 -25.43
C ARG A 64 -21.69 16.33 -26.16
N GLY A 65 -22.79 16.53 -25.43
CA GLY A 65 -24.15 16.28 -25.93
C GLY A 65 -24.60 14.81 -25.87
N GLN A 66 -23.72 13.89 -25.47
CA GLN A 66 -24.04 12.48 -25.26
C GLN A 66 -24.11 12.14 -23.78
N LYS A 67 -24.91 11.12 -23.42
CA LYS A 67 -24.85 10.51 -22.08
C LYS A 67 -23.68 9.53 -22.06
N VAL A 68 -22.69 9.81 -21.21
CA VAL A 68 -21.45 9.04 -21.10
C VAL A 68 -21.35 8.42 -19.71
N VAL A 69 -20.90 7.18 -19.62
CA VAL A 69 -20.58 6.50 -18.37
C VAL A 69 -19.07 6.24 -18.35
N LEU A 70 -18.36 6.89 -17.43
CA LEU A 70 -16.93 6.64 -17.20
C LEU A 70 -16.79 5.64 -16.05
N HIS A 71 -16.33 4.44 -16.36
CA HIS A 71 -16.10 3.39 -15.36
C HIS A 71 -14.62 3.36 -14.96
N VAL A 72 -14.31 3.86 -13.77
CA VAL A 72 -12.95 3.84 -13.20
C VAL A 72 -12.84 2.71 -12.19
N PHE A 73 -11.93 1.78 -12.44
CA PHE A 73 -11.66 0.68 -11.52
C PHE A 73 -10.16 0.44 -11.38
N ALA A 74 -9.82 -0.14 -10.25
CA ALA A 74 -8.49 -0.66 -9.94
C ALA A 74 -8.40 -2.12 -10.38
N SER A 75 -7.42 -2.47 -11.22
CA SER A 75 -7.28 -3.83 -11.77
C SER A 75 -6.19 -4.66 -11.10
N TRP A 76 -5.82 -4.33 -9.87
CA TRP A 76 -4.76 -5.01 -9.11
C TRP A 76 -5.31 -6.15 -8.26
#